data_AF-A0A399QY62-F1
#
_entry.id   AF-A0A399QY62-F1
#
_cell.length_a   1.000
_cell.length_b   1.000
_cell.length_c   1.000
_cell.angle_alpha   90.00
_cell.angle_beta   90.00
_cell.angle_gamma   90.00
#
_symmetry.space_group_name_H-M   'P 1'
#
loop_
_entity.id
_entity.type
_entity.pdbx_description
1 polymer ?
#
loop_
_entity_poly.entity_id
_entity_poly.type
_entity_poly.pdbx_seq_one_letter_code
_entity_poly.pdbx_strand_id
1 'polypeptide(L)'
;MTQAVEPRRAIIPLAVGVCTIVGAMLAFGITKKTGILDPDLARRGAAAMLGLMLVVMGNYTPKLRLFQPAGEHTGASAVDRFAGWTFVVAGLAFVAIWLFAPIDKAMLASPMIGVAGFLVVLARWLAWGERAGGTASVLPRPTPVRTAVFILLVSLLWTFAIFFADTIWGDRVAQWMAMGLIIVIAAVAPFIAVAMRRASNP
;
A
#
# COMPACT_ATOMS: atom_id res chain seq x y z
N MET A 1 5.81 -22.17 21.17
CA MET A 1 4.46 -22.35 20.60
C MET A 1 3.90 -21.00 20.13
N THR A 2 4.26 -20.55 18.93
CA THR A 2 3.61 -19.37 18.30
C THR A 2 2.34 -19.84 17.62
N GLN A 3 1.18 -19.61 18.23
CA GLN A 3 -0.10 -19.81 17.56
C GLN A 3 -0.08 -19.00 16.26
N ALA A 4 -0.08 -19.68 15.12
CA ALA A 4 -0.27 -19.05 13.84
C ALA A 4 -1.68 -18.44 13.86
N VAL A 5 -1.77 -17.13 14.02
CA VAL A 5 -3.05 -16.41 13.87
C VAL A 5 -3.61 -16.81 12.52
N GLU A 6 -4.78 -17.45 12.51
CA GLU A 6 -5.44 -17.78 11.25
C GLU A 6 -5.56 -16.51 10.41
N PRO A 7 -5.13 -16.53 9.13
CA PRO A 7 -5.18 -15.36 8.27
C PRO A 7 -6.57 -14.72 8.24
N ARG A 8 -7.63 -15.53 8.40
CA ARG A 8 -9.02 -15.09 8.51
C ARG A 8 -9.29 -14.06 9.62
N ARG A 9 -8.63 -14.19 10.79
CA ARG A 9 -8.82 -13.28 11.93
C ARG A 9 -8.20 -11.90 11.69
N ALA A 10 -7.17 -11.80 10.85
CA ALA A 10 -6.51 -10.53 10.53
C ALA A 10 -7.20 -9.78 9.38
N ILE A 11 -7.94 -10.47 8.50
CA ILE A 11 -8.52 -9.86 7.30
C ILE A 11 -9.71 -8.97 7.61
N ILE A 12 -10.63 -9.41 8.48
CA ILE A 12 -11.82 -8.64 8.84
C ILE A 12 -11.43 -7.25 9.38
N PRO A 13 -10.55 -7.12 10.39
CA PRO A 13 -10.18 -5.81 10.90
C PRO A 13 -9.36 -4.98 9.89
N LEU A 14 -8.59 -5.62 9.01
CA LEU A 14 -7.92 -4.93 7.90
C LEU A 14 -8.95 -4.34 6.92
N ALA A 15 -9.92 -5.13 6.48
CA ALA A 15 -10.95 -4.70 5.53
C ALA A 15 -11.81 -3.57 6.12
N VAL A 16 -12.20 -3.69 7.39
CA VAL A 16 -12.90 -2.61 8.11
C VAL A 16 -12.04 -1.35 8.15
N GLY A 17 -10.78 -1.45 8.56
CA GLY A 17 -9.86 -0.31 8.60
C GLY A 17 -9.69 0.38 7.25
N VAL A 18 -9.46 -0.39 6.19
CA VAL A 18 -9.34 0.13 4.81
C VAL A 18 -10.64 0.83 4.39
N CYS A 19 -11.80 0.20 4.57
CA CYS A 19 -13.09 0.79 4.19
C CYS A 19 -13.40 2.07 4.98
N THR A 20 -13.08 2.11 6.28
CA THR A 20 -13.24 3.31 7.11
C THR A 20 -12.37 4.46 6.60
N ILE A 21 -11.10 4.18 6.29
CA ILE A 21 -10.18 5.21 5.78
C ILE A 21 -10.65 5.72 4.41
N VAL A 22 -11.05 4.83 3.49
CA VAL A 22 -11.59 5.23 2.18
C VAL A 22 -12.86 6.07 2.34
N GLY A 23 -13.78 5.65 3.23
CA GLY A 23 -14.99 6.42 3.54
C GLY A 23 -14.67 7.83 4.05
N ALA A 24 -13.70 7.97 4.95
CA ALA A 24 -13.24 9.26 5.44
C ALA A 24 -12.61 10.13 4.33
N MET A 25 -11.80 9.55 3.45
CA MET A 25 -11.24 10.25 2.27
C MET A 25 -12.35 10.80 1.37
N LEU A 26 -13.37 9.99 1.09
CA LEU A 26 -14.51 10.41 0.27
C LEU A 26 -15.31 11.52 0.94
N ALA A 27 -15.52 11.44 2.27
CA ALA A 27 -16.18 12.50 3.03
C ALA A 27 -15.45 13.84 2.92
N PHE A 28 -14.11 13.86 3.00
CA PHE A 28 -13.32 15.07 2.74
C PHE A 28 -13.49 15.59 1.30
N GLY A 29 -13.54 14.70 0.32
CA GLY A 29 -13.78 15.06 -1.08
C GLY A 29 -15.16 15.70 -1.31
N ILE A 30 -16.21 15.15 -0.68
CA ILE A 30 -17.58 15.66 -0.77
C ILE A 30 -17.68 17.02 -0.09
N THR A 31 -17.19 17.14 1.14
CA THR A 31 -17.25 18.37 1.93
C THR A 31 -16.53 19.54 1.26
N LYS A 32 -15.39 19.27 0.59
CA LYS A 32 -14.71 20.23 -0.31
C LYS A 32 -15.62 20.71 -1.43
N LYS A 33 -16.28 19.80 -2.14
CA LYS A 33 -17.16 20.14 -3.28
C LYS A 33 -18.40 20.91 -2.86
N THR A 34 -18.94 20.62 -1.68
CA THR A 34 -20.11 21.32 -1.13
C THR A 34 -19.76 22.67 -0.48
N GLY A 35 -18.47 23.02 -0.36
CA GLY A 35 -18.03 24.24 0.32
C GLY A 35 -18.20 24.22 1.84
N ILE A 36 -18.46 23.05 2.43
CA ILE A 36 -18.62 22.89 3.90
C ILE A 36 -17.27 23.02 4.60
N LEU A 37 -16.22 22.46 3.99
CA LEU A 37 -14.85 22.57 4.48
C LEU A 37 -14.03 23.46 3.57
N ASP A 38 -13.14 24.21 4.21
CA ASP A 38 -12.07 24.91 3.52
C ASP A 38 -11.28 23.93 2.61
N PRO A 39 -10.97 24.31 1.35
CA PRO A 39 -10.32 23.43 0.39
C PRO A 39 -8.98 22.87 0.88
N ASP A 40 -8.23 23.65 1.65
CA ASP A 40 -6.93 23.24 2.15
C ASP A 40 -7.08 22.25 3.30
N LEU A 41 -8.02 22.50 4.21
CA LEU A 41 -8.33 21.56 5.28
C LEU A 41 -8.82 20.22 4.74
N ALA A 42 -9.73 20.24 3.76
CA ALA A 42 -10.22 19.02 3.12
C ALA A 42 -9.09 18.26 2.40
N ARG A 43 -8.18 18.98 1.72
CA ARG A 43 -7.01 18.39 1.06
C ARG A 43 -6.08 17.71 2.07
N ARG A 44 -5.76 18.40 3.18
CA ARG A 44 -4.92 17.86 4.26
C ARG A 44 -5.55 16.61 4.88
N GLY A 45 -6.85 16.65 5.16
CA GLY A 45 -7.58 15.51 5.71
C GLY A 45 -7.52 14.29 4.80
N ALA A 46 -7.86 14.47 3.51
CA ALA A 46 -7.81 13.39 2.53
C ALA A 46 -6.39 12.81 2.36
N ALA A 47 -5.36 13.65 2.32
CA ALA A 47 -3.99 13.19 2.20
C ALA A 47 -3.48 12.50 3.47
N ALA A 48 -3.81 13.00 4.67
CA ALA A 48 -3.48 12.34 5.92
C ALA A 48 -4.09 10.93 6.00
N MET A 49 -5.32 10.75 5.50
CA MET A 49 -5.94 9.42 5.40
C MET A 49 -5.15 8.46 4.50
N LEU A 50 -4.53 8.94 3.42
CA LEU A 50 -3.66 8.12 2.57
C LEU A 50 -2.41 7.64 3.34
N GLY A 51 -1.80 8.51 4.15
CA GLY A 51 -0.68 8.11 5.02
C GLY A 51 -1.11 7.08 6.07
N LEU A 52 -2.29 7.26 6.68
CA LEU A 52 -2.89 6.28 7.60
C LEU A 52 -3.16 4.94 6.93
N MET A 53 -3.57 4.93 5.66
CA MET A 53 -3.72 3.69 4.90
C MET A 53 -2.39 2.93 4.86
N LEU A 54 -1.28 3.62 4.60
CA LEU A 54 0.05 2.99 4.58
C LEU A 54 0.45 2.46 5.97
N VAL A 55 0.10 3.16 7.06
CA VAL A 55 0.31 2.68 8.44
C VAL A 55 -0.46 1.39 8.71
N VAL A 56 -1.74 1.34 8.34
CA VAL A 56 -2.56 0.14 8.49
C VAL A 56 -1.94 -1.00 7.70
N MET A 57 -1.62 -0.79 6.42
CA MET A 57 -1.00 -1.81 5.58
C MET A 57 0.32 -2.32 6.15
N GLY A 58 1.20 -1.42 6.62
CA GLY A 58 2.45 -1.76 7.28
C GLY A 58 2.26 -2.65 8.51
N ASN A 59 1.27 -2.36 9.35
CA ASN A 59 0.96 -3.17 10.53
C ASN A 59 0.47 -4.58 10.20
N TYR A 60 -0.14 -4.79 9.03
CA TYR A 60 -0.65 -6.08 8.59
C TYR A 60 0.35 -6.88 7.74
N THR A 61 1.30 -6.23 7.07
CA THR A 61 2.37 -6.89 6.30
C THR A 61 3.04 -8.05 7.05
N PRO A 62 3.56 -7.88 8.28
CA PRO A 62 4.23 -8.98 8.99
C PRO A 62 3.28 -10.05 9.52
N LYS A 63 2.00 -9.71 9.72
CA LYS A 63 0.98 -10.66 10.17
C LYS A 63 0.57 -11.59 9.03
N LEU A 64 0.55 -11.08 7.80
CA LEU A 64 0.16 -11.81 6.60
C LEU A 64 1.33 -12.56 5.94
N ARG A 65 2.57 -12.27 6.37
CA ARG A 65 3.79 -12.89 5.87
C ARG A 65 3.88 -12.75 4.34
N LEU A 66 3.73 -11.51 3.87
CA LEU A 66 3.58 -11.20 2.45
C LEU A 66 4.78 -11.61 1.61
N PHE A 67 5.99 -11.61 2.19
CA PHE A 67 7.23 -11.93 1.48
C PHE A 67 7.74 -13.35 1.76
N GLN A 68 6.96 -14.19 2.44
CA GLN A 68 7.34 -15.60 2.66
C GLN A 68 7.22 -16.43 1.37
N PRO A 69 8.31 -17.09 0.94
CA PRO A 69 8.29 -18.05 -0.16
C PRO A 69 7.31 -19.21 0.07
N ALA A 70 7.06 -19.98 -0.99
CA ALA A 70 6.49 -21.32 -0.88
C ALA A 70 7.55 -22.30 -0.34
N GLY A 71 7.96 -22.16 0.93
CA GLY A 71 8.95 -23.00 1.60
C GLY A 71 9.32 -22.47 2.99
N GLU A 72 9.82 -23.32 3.89
CA GLU A 72 10.34 -22.88 5.19
C GLU A 72 11.73 -22.24 5.01
N HIS A 73 11.77 -20.91 4.89
CA HIS A 73 13.02 -20.16 4.83
C HIS A 73 13.21 -19.30 6.07
N THR A 74 14.31 -19.54 6.77
CA THR A 74 14.79 -18.74 7.89
C THR A 74 15.17 -17.34 7.36
N GLY A 75 14.43 -16.31 7.76
CA GLY A 75 14.72 -14.91 7.42
C GLY A 75 13.64 -14.14 6.67
N ALA A 76 12.71 -14.82 6.00
CA ALA A 76 11.59 -14.15 5.32
C ALA A 76 10.72 -13.32 6.29
N SER A 77 10.55 -13.81 7.53
CA SER A 77 9.86 -13.07 8.59
C SER A 77 10.57 -11.79 9.02
N ALA A 78 11.89 -11.68 8.84
CA ALA A 78 12.62 -10.44 9.11
C ALA A 78 12.36 -9.40 8.03
N VAL A 79 12.28 -9.81 6.75
CA VAL A 79 11.90 -8.94 5.63
C VAL A 79 10.48 -8.42 5.81
N ASP A 80 9.55 -9.30 6.16
CA ASP A 80 8.15 -8.93 6.47
C ASP A 80 8.04 -7.88 7.60
N ARG A 81 8.79 -8.05 8.69
CA ARG A 81 8.81 -7.08 9.80
C ARG A 81 9.45 -5.76 9.40
N PHE A 82 10.56 -5.82 8.65
CA PHE A 82 11.22 -4.63 8.12
C PHE A 82 10.28 -3.85 7.20
N ALA A 83 9.59 -4.53 6.29
CA ALA A 83 8.61 -3.95 5.40
C ALA A 83 7.47 -3.29 6.18
N GLY A 84 6.92 -4.00 7.18
CA GLY A 84 5.87 -3.48 8.03
C GLY A 84 6.25 -2.19 8.75
N TRP A 85 7.40 -2.18 9.43
CA TRP A 85 7.90 -0.99 10.13
C TRP A 85 8.22 0.15 9.18
N THR A 86 8.81 -0.13 8.02
CA THR A 86 9.13 0.89 7.01
C THR A 86 7.87 1.59 6.54
N PHE A 87 6.81 0.84 6.23
CA PHE A 87 5.52 1.41 5.83
C PHE A 87 4.83 2.18 6.96
N VAL A 88 4.91 1.71 8.20
CA VAL A 88 4.39 2.47 9.37
C VAL A 88 5.12 3.79 9.53
N VAL A 89 6.45 3.79 9.51
CA VAL A 89 7.25 5.02 9.65
C VAL A 89 7.01 5.97 8.48
N ALA A 90 7.02 5.48 7.25
CA ALA A 90 6.72 6.28 6.06
C ALA A 90 5.31 6.87 6.10
N GLY A 91 4.31 6.08 6.52
CA GLY A 91 2.92 6.52 6.65
C GLY A 91 2.75 7.58 7.74
N LEU A 92 3.40 7.42 8.90
CA LEU A 92 3.38 8.42 9.97
C LEU A 92 4.10 9.71 9.57
N ALA A 93 5.23 9.61 8.88
CA ALA A 93 5.93 10.78 8.34
C ALA A 93 5.08 11.51 7.29
N PHE A 94 4.39 10.75 6.42
CA PHE A 94 3.44 11.30 5.45
C PHE A 94 2.31 12.07 6.15
N VAL A 95 1.68 11.48 7.17
CA VAL A 95 0.64 12.13 7.98
C VAL A 95 1.19 13.41 8.63
N ALA A 96 2.35 13.33 9.29
CA ALA A 96 2.93 14.47 9.99
C ALA A 96 3.20 15.65 9.05
N ILE A 97 3.71 15.39 7.84
CA ILE A 97 3.92 16.43 6.84
C ILE A 97 2.61 17.09 6.43
N TRP A 98 1.55 16.32 6.19
CA TRP A 98 0.26 16.89 5.80
C TRP A 98 -0.46 17.62 6.95
N LEU A 99 -0.17 17.29 8.20
CA LEU A 99 -0.73 17.99 9.35
C LEU A 99 0.04 19.27 9.70
N PHE A 100 1.37 19.26 9.59
CA PHE A 100 2.21 20.32 10.17
C PHE A 100 2.97 21.15 9.16
N ALA A 101 3.25 20.64 7.95
CA ALA A 101 4.03 21.37 6.96
C ALA A 101 3.15 22.37 6.17
N PRO A 102 3.74 23.45 5.62
CA PRO A 102 3.12 24.27 4.59
C PRO A 102 2.72 23.40 3.39
N ILE A 103 1.60 23.74 2.74
CA ILE A 103 0.98 22.91 1.69
C ILE A 103 1.95 22.67 0.54
N ASP A 104 2.65 23.70 0.09
CA ASP A 104 3.59 23.60 -1.03
C ASP A 104 4.71 22.60 -0.75
N LYS A 105 5.21 22.58 0.49
CA LYS A 105 6.23 21.61 0.93
C LYS A 105 5.64 20.21 1.09
N ALA A 106 4.41 20.11 1.60
CA ALA A 106 3.72 18.84 1.78
C ALA A 106 3.45 18.13 0.44
N MET A 107 3.07 18.89 -0.59
CA MET A 107 2.85 18.37 -1.92
C MET A 107 4.08 17.66 -2.48
N LEU A 108 5.27 18.24 -2.33
CA LEU A 108 6.51 17.66 -2.86
C LEU A 108 7.09 16.57 -1.96
N ALA A 109 7.18 16.82 -0.65
CA ALA A 109 7.90 15.94 0.27
C ALA A 109 7.15 14.62 0.54
N SER A 110 5.82 14.68 0.60
CA SER A 110 5.01 13.52 0.97
C SER A 110 5.07 12.36 -0.04
N PRO A 111 4.93 12.55 -1.37
CA PRO A 111 5.06 11.43 -2.31
C PRO A 111 6.48 10.86 -2.37
N MET A 112 7.52 11.68 -2.17
CA MET A 112 8.90 11.20 -2.09
C MET A 112 9.08 10.22 -0.93
N ILE A 113 8.51 10.52 0.24
CA ILE A 113 8.57 9.62 1.40
C ILE A 113 7.84 8.31 1.14
N GLY A 114 6.65 8.37 0.52
CA GLY A 114 5.91 7.19 0.13
C GLY A 114 6.74 6.30 -0.80
N VAL A 115 7.20 6.85 -1.93
CA VAL A 115 8.01 6.13 -2.93
C VAL A 115 9.30 5.59 -2.32
N ALA A 116 10.04 6.39 -1.55
CA ALA A 116 11.27 5.95 -0.90
C ALA A 116 11.02 4.77 0.05
N GLY A 117 9.92 4.79 0.81
CA GLY A 117 9.53 3.67 1.67
C GLY A 117 9.36 2.37 0.89
N PHE A 118 8.66 2.40 -0.25
CA PHE A 118 8.53 1.24 -1.12
C PHE A 118 9.86 0.78 -1.72
N LEU A 119 10.70 1.71 -2.19
CA LEU A 119 12.00 1.38 -2.78
C LEU A 119 12.93 0.71 -1.75
N VAL A 120 12.96 1.20 -0.51
CA VAL A 120 13.75 0.61 0.58
C VAL A 120 13.28 -0.81 0.90
N VAL A 121 11.97 -1.05 0.92
CA VAL A 121 11.41 -2.40 1.12
C VAL A 121 11.76 -3.32 -0.05
N LEU A 122 11.62 -2.85 -1.28
CA LEU A 122 11.97 -3.60 -2.48
C LEU A 122 13.45 -3.98 -2.50
N ALA A 123 14.34 -3.01 -2.25
CA ALA A 123 15.77 -3.24 -2.17
C ALA A 123 16.13 -4.27 -1.09
N ARG A 124 15.49 -4.17 0.10
CA ARG A 124 15.70 -5.15 1.18
C ARG A 124 15.23 -6.55 0.79
N TRP A 125 14.09 -6.65 0.11
CA TRP A 125 13.55 -7.94 -0.33
C TRP A 125 14.42 -8.59 -1.42
N LEU A 126 14.87 -7.83 -2.41
CA LEU A 126 15.78 -8.30 -3.46
C LEU A 126 17.14 -8.74 -2.87
N ALA A 127 17.74 -7.91 -2.01
CA ALA A 127 19.00 -8.24 -1.34
C ALA A 127 18.89 -9.47 -0.43
N TRP A 128 17.70 -9.76 0.11
CA TRP A 128 17.45 -11.01 0.82
C TRP A 128 17.29 -12.19 -0.14
N GLY A 129 16.59 -12.02 -1.28
CA GLY A 129 16.43 -13.04 -2.31
C GLY A 129 17.76 -13.50 -2.91
N GLU A 130 18.68 -12.58 -3.20
CA GLU A 130 20.04 -12.90 -3.68
C GLU A 130 20.81 -13.76 -2.67
N ARG A 131 20.70 -13.44 -1.37
CA ARG A 131 21.37 -14.19 -0.29
C ARG A 131 20.74 -15.55 -0.01
N ALA A 132 19.45 -15.71 -0.33
CA ALA A 132 18.70 -16.94 -0.06
C ALA A 132 19.02 -18.07 -1.07
N GLY A 133 19.75 -17.78 -2.15
CA GLY A 133 20.27 -18.80 -3.09
C GLY A 133 19.21 -19.29 -4.09
N GLY A 134 19.61 -19.41 -5.37
CA GLY A 134 18.78 -19.58 -6.57
C GLY A 134 17.90 -20.83 -6.71
N THR A 135 17.54 -21.52 -5.62
CA THR A 135 16.58 -22.65 -5.60
C THR A 135 15.29 -22.32 -4.86
N ALA A 136 15.26 -21.28 -4.02
CA ALA A 136 14.02 -20.83 -3.39
C ALA A 136 13.20 -20.04 -4.41
N SER A 137 11.91 -20.36 -4.59
CA SER A 137 11.02 -19.47 -5.33
C SER A 137 10.95 -18.13 -4.56
N VAL A 138 11.69 -17.11 -5.02
CA VAL A 138 11.66 -15.76 -4.43
C VAL A 138 10.22 -15.20 -4.44
N LEU A 139 9.41 -15.70 -5.38
CA LEU A 139 8.00 -15.40 -5.48
C LEU A 139 7.25 -15.79 -4.19
N PRO A 140 6.51 -14.85 -3.58
CA PRO A 140 5.67 -15.14 -2.45
C PRO A 140 4.66 -16.24 -2.77
N ARG A 141 4.31 -17.04 -1.77
CA ARG A 141 3.23 -18.03 -1.93
C ARG A 141 1.91 -17.29 -2.25
N PRO A 142 1.30 -17.52 -3.42
CA PRO A 142 0.08 -16.83 -3.80
C PRO A 142 -1.08 -17.40 -2.97
N THR A 143 -1.67 -16.57 -2.13
CA THR A 143 -2.98 -16.83 -1.52
C THR A 143 -3.89 -15.67 -1.88
N PRO A 144 -5.21 -15.87 -2.02
CA PRO A 144 -6.16 -14.80 -2.39
C PRO A 144 -5.98 -13.53 -1.56
N VAL A 145 -5.74 -13.72 -0.27
CA VAL A 145 -5.55 -12.66 0.73
C VAL A 145 -4.25 -11.91 0.50
N ARG A 146 -3.14 -12.62 0.32
CA ARG A 146 -1.84 -12.00 0.07
C ARG A 146 -1.85 -11.23 -1.25
N THR A 147 -2.48 -11.81 -2.28
CA THR A 147 -2.65 -11.15 -3.58
C THR A 147 -3.46 -9.86 -3.43
N ALA A 148 -4.59 -9.88 -2.72
CA ALA A 148 -5.39 -8.67 -2.48
C ALA A 148 -4.59 -7.57 -1.76
N VAL A 149 -3.84 -7.94 -0.71
CA VAL A 149 -3.01 -6.98 0.05
C VAL A 149 -1.84 -6.47 -0.78
N PHE A 150 -1.23 -7.31 -1.60
CA PHE A 150 -0.19 -6.89 -2.54
C PHE A 150 -0.74 -5.90 -3.57
N ILE A 151 -1.93 -6.14 -4.13
CA ILE A 151 -2.61 -5.20 -5.02
C ILE A 151 -2.86 -3.87 -4.31
N LEU A 152 -3.33 -3.88 -3.07
CA LEU A 152 -3.52 -2.65 -2.29
C LEU A 152 -2.21 -1.88 -2.10
N LEU A 153 -1.11 -2.58 -1.79
CA LEU A 153 0.22 -1.97 -1.66
C LEU A 153 0.71 -1.38 -2.99
N VAL A 154 0.52 -2.09 -4.10
CA VAL A 154 0.86 -1.59 -5.45
C VAL A 154 0.01 -0.36 -5.80
N SER A 155 -1.29 -0.38 -5.50
CA SER A 155 -2.17 0.77 -5.69
C SER A 155 -1.75 1.97 -4.85
N LEU A 156 -1.28 1.76 -3.62
CA LEU A 156 -0.74 2.83 -2.78
C LEU A 156 0.56 3.40 -3.36
N LEU A 157 1.51 2.55 -3.75
CA LEU A 157 2.74 2.97 -4.43
C LEU A 157 2.40 3.82 -5.66
N TRP A 158 1.48 3.34 -6.49
CA TRP A 158 1.06 4.07 -7.67
C TRP A 158 0.40 5.41 -7.33
N THR A 159 -0.38 5.48 -6.26
CA THR A 159 -0.97 6.74 -5.79
C THR A 159 0.11 7.76 -5.43
N PHE A 160 1.17 7.34 -4.71
CA PHE A 160 2.30 8.22 -4.42
C PHE A 160 3.05 8.63 -5.69
N ALA A 161 3.19 7.74 -6.66
CA ALA A 161 3.79 8.07 -7.96
C ALA A 161 2.96 9.10 -8.74
N ILE A 162 1.62 9.00 -8.73
CA ILE A 162 0.73 10.01 -9.33
C ILE A 162 0.94 11.37 -8.66
N PHE A 163 0.95 11.43 -7.32
CA PHE A 163 1.18 12.69 -6.61
C PHE A 163 2.57 13.28 -6.88
N PHE A 164 3.59 12.44 -6.98
CA PHE A 164 4.92 12.89 -7.39
C PHE A 164 4.90 13.47 -8.81
N ALA A 165 4.26 12.77 -9.74
CA ALA A 165 4.19 13.20 -11.12
C ALA A 165 3.39 14.51 -11.27
N ASP A 166 2.30 14.65 -10.53
CA ASP A 166 1.51 15.88 -10.44
C ASP A 166 2.38 17.07 -10.01
N THR A 167 3.22 16.89 -8.98
CA THR A 167 4.09 17.98 -8.52
C THR A 167 5.17 18.42 -9.50
N ILE A 168 5.61 17.54 -10.40
CA ILE A 168 6.72 17.85 -11.33
C ILE A 168 6.19 18.28 -12.70
N TRP A 169 5.19 17.56 -13.22
CA TRP A 169 4.69 17.72 -14.60
C TRP A 169 3.27 18.28 -14.68
N GLY A 170 2.59 18.45 -13.54
CA GLY A 170 1.23 18.99 -13.45
C GLY A 170 0.12 17.99 -13.76
N ASP A 171 -1.11 18.48 -13.62
CA ASP A 171 -2.34 17.68 -13.57
C ASP A 171 -2.54 16.73 -14.77
N ARG A 172 -2.14 17.14 -15.99
CA ARG A 172 -2.39 16.34 -17.20
C ARG A 172 -1.70 14.99 -17.14
N VAL A 173 -0.45 14.93 -16.69
CA VAL A 173 0.31 13.68 -16.61
C VAL A 173 -0.26 12.78 -15.51
N ALA A 174 -0.63 13.37 -14.36
CA ALA A 174 -1.25 12.66 -13.26
C ALA A 174 -2.57 11.98 -13.66
N GLN A 175 -3.41 12.67 -14.46
CA GLN A 175 -4.66 12.11 -14.99
C GLN A 175 -4.41 10.90 -15.89
N TRP A 176 -3.45 10.99 -16.82
CA TRP A 176 -3.08 9.85 -17.68
C TRP A 176 -2.55 8.66 -16.88
N MET A 177 -1.74 8.92 -15.85
CA MET A 177 -1.25 7.87 -14.96
C MET A 177 -2.38 7.22 -14.14
N ALA A 178 -3.38 8.00 -13.72
CA ALA A 178 -4.56 7.48 -13.03
C ALA A 178 -5.40 6.58 -13.95
N MET A 179 -5.64 7.01 -15.20
CA MET A 179 -6.34 6.20 -16.20
C MET A 179 -5.59 4.91 -16.49
N GLY A 180 -4.26 4.98 -16.64
CA GLY A 180 -3.40 3.80 -16.84
C GLY A 180 -3.55 2.76 -15.73
N LEU A 181 -3.55 3.19 -14.45
CA LEU A 181 -3.76 2.28 -13.33
C LEU A 181 -5.12 1.59 -13.38
N ILE A 182 -6.18 2.35 -13.61
CA ILE A 182 -7.55 1.81 -13.65
C ILE A 182 -7.66 0.75 -14.75
N ILE A 183 -7.10 1.02 -15.93
CA ILE A 183 -7.08 0.08 -17.06
C ILE A 183 -6.31 -1.18 -16.69
N VAL A 184 -5.11 -1.06 -16.10
CA VAL A 184 -4.29 -2.21 -15.70
C VAL A 184 -5.00 -3.05 -14.63
N ILE A 185 -5.56 -2.43 -13.58
CA ILE A 185 -6.29 -3.16 -12.54
C ILE A 185 -7.52 -3.85 -13.13
N ALA A 186 -8.31 -3.16 -13.98
CA ALA A 186 -9.48 -3.73 -14.64
C ALA A 186 -9.11 -4.90 -15.56
N ALA A 187 -7.98 -4.81 -16.28
CA ALA A 187 -7.49 -5.87 -17.13
C ALA A 187 -7.00 -7.09 -16.33
N VAL A 188 -6.34 -6.87 -15.18
CA VAL A 188 -5.74 -7.94 -14.36
C VAL A 188 -6.77 -8.60 -13.42
N ALA A 189 -7.79 -7.88 -12.97
CA ALA A 189 -8.85 -8.37 -12.09
C ALA A 189 -9.52 -9.70 -12.54
N PRO A 190 -9.94 -9.89 -13.81
CA PRO A 190 -10.54 -11.14 -14.25
C PRO A 190 -9.56 -12.31 -14.21
N PHE A 191 -8.26 -12.09 -14.50
CA PHE A 191 -7.24 -13.15 -14.40
C PHE A 191 -7.02 -13.58 -12.95
N ILE A 192 -7.01 -12.62 -12.02
CA ILE A 192 -6.95 -12.92 -10.58
C ILE A 192 -8.19 -13.73 -10.16
N ALA A 193 -9.39 -13.32 -10.59
CA ALA A 193 -10.63 -14.02 -10.26
C ALA A 193 -10.65 -15.46 -10.81
N VAL A 194 -10.17 -15.67 -12.04
CA VAL A 194 -10.06 -17.01 -12.64
C VAL A 194 -9.02 -17.86 -11.92
N ALA A 195 -7.85 -17.30 -11.61
CA ALA A 195 -6.80 -17.99 -10.85
C ALA A 195 -7.29 -18.40 -9.45
N MET A 196 -8.04 -17.52 -8.79
CA MET A 196 -8.66 -17.80 -7.49
C MET A 196 -9.69 -18.93 -7.57
N ARG A 197 -10.58 -18.93 -8.58
CA ARG A 197 -11.56 -20.01 -8.76
C ARG A 197 -10.91 -21.37 -8.99
N ARG A 198 -9.82 -21.41 -9.77
CA ARG A 198 -9.06 -22.65 -10.02
C ARG A 198 -8.37 -23.17 -8.76
N ALA A 199 -7.93 -22.30 -7.86
CA ALA A 199 -7.29 -22.71 -6.61
C ALA A 199 -8.27 -23.25 -5.55
N SER A 200 -9.57 -22.94 -5.65
CA SER A 200 -10.60 -23.40 -4.70
C SER A 200 -11.35 -24.66 -5.14
N ASN A 201 -11.14 -25.14 -6.38
CA ASN A 201 -11.64 -26.43 -6.85
C ASN A 201 -10.45 -27.40 -6.95
N PRO A 202 -10.16 -28.20 -5.90
CA PRO A 202 -9.11 -29.22 -5.94
C PRO A 202 -9.44 -30.36 -6.92
#